data_AF-A0A432ELN0-F1
#
_entry.id   AF-A0A432ELN0-F1
#
_cell.length_a   1.000
_cell.length_b   1.000
_cell.length_c   1.000
_cell.angle_alpha   90.00
_cell.angle_beta   90.00
_cell.angle_gamma   90.00
#
_symmetry.space_group_name_H-M   'P 1'
#
loop_
_entity.id
_entity.type
_entity.pdbx_description
1 polymer ?
#
loop_
_entity_poly.entity_id
_entity_poly.type
_entity_poly.pdbx_seq_one_letter_code
_entity_poly.pdbx_strand_id
1 'polypeptide(L)' 'MRSMMSQMISPSGRVLETHPVPASNPTNCCFGGPGRSTLYVTSTDGHFFKAETDRVGWAIYP' A
#
# COMPACT_ATOMS: atom_id res chain seq x y z
N MET A 1 -20.56 -3.22 3.76
CA MET A 1 -19.50 -3.36 2.74
C MET A 1 -18.24 -3.81 3.45
N ARG A 2 -17.56 -4.88 3.00
CA ARG A 2 -16.29 -5.32 3.61
C ARG A 2 -15.16 -4.47 3.01
N SER A 3 -14.44 -3.73 3.84
CA SER A 3 -13.15 -3.13 3.44
C SER A 3 -12.23 -4.24 2.96
N MET A 4 -11.61 -4.04 1.80
CA MET A 4 -10.56 -4.94 1.31
C MET A 4 -9.21 -4.51 1.91
N MET A 5 -8.25 -5.42 1.98
CA MET A 5 -7.04 -5.21 2.78
C MET A 5 -5.78 -5.10 1.92
N SER A 6 -4.85 -4.24 2.29
CA SER A 6 -3.46 -4.31 1.82
C SER A 6 -2.66 -5.20 2.77
N GLN A 7 -1.87 -6.12 2.22
CA GLN A 7 -1.04 -7.03 3.01
C GLN A 7 0.42 -6.66 2.87
N MET A 8 1.13 -6.71 3.99
CA MET A 8 2.59 -6.75 3.98
C MET A 8 3.03 -8.20 4.04
N ILE A 9 3.91 -8.60 3.12
CA ILE A 9 4.37 -9.98 2.99
C ILE A 9 5.90 -9.99 3.08
N SER A 10 6.45 -10.89 3.91
CA SER A 10 7.89 -11.07 4.05
C SER A 10 8.50 -11.62 2.74
N PRO A 11 9.82 -11.50 2.55
CA PRO A 11 10.50 -12.16 1.42
C PRO A 11 10.29 -13.68 1.37
N SER A 12 10.00 -14.32 2.51
CA SER A 12 9.66 -15.75 2.59
C SER A 12 8.18 -16.06 2.33
N GLY A 13 7.38 -15.07 1.91
CA GLY A 13 5.96 -15.24 1.59
C GLY A 13 5.00 -15.21 2.78
N ARG A 14 5.44 -14.82 3.99
CA ARG A 14 4.58 -14.76 5.18
C ARG A 14 3.88 -13.41 5.29
N VAL A 15 2.57 -13.39 5.50
CA VAL A 15 1.84 -12.16 5.86
C VAL A 15 2.33 -11.65 7.22
N LEU A 16 2.86 -10.43 7.25
CA LEU A 16 3.31 -9.74 8.45
C LEU A 16 2.19 -8.88 9.03
N GLU A 17 1.49 -8.14 8.17
CA GLU A 17 0.45 -7.18 8.56
C GLU A 17 -0.66 -7.13 7.51
N THR A 18 -1.84 -6.69 7.91
CA THR A 18 -3.01 -6.55 7.03
C THR A 18 -3.77 -5.28 7.43
N HIS A 19 -3.84 -4.31 6.52
CA HIS A 19 -4.40 -2.98 6.77
C HIS A 19 -5.69 -2.76 5.97
N PRO A 20 -6.76 -2.22 6.58
CA PRO A 20 -8.00 -1.98 5.87
C PRO A 20 -7.86 -0.82 4.90
N VAL A 21 -8.40 -1.00 3.69
CA VAL A 21 -8.55 0.06 2.70
C VAL A 21 -10.04 0.43 2.64
N PRO A 22 -10.41 1.72 2.75
CA PRO A 22 -11.80 2.17 2.72
C PRO A 22 -12.35 2.22 1.28
N ALA A 23 -12.10 1.17 0.49
CA ALA A 23 -12.63 0.99 -0.85
C ALA A 23 -12.81 -0.50 -1.18
N SER A 24 -13.71 -0.76 -2.13
CA SER A 24 -13.79 -2.07 -2.78
C SER A 24 -12.69 -2.16 -3.82
N ASN A 25 -12.07 -3.34 -3.96
CA ASN A 25 -11.08 -3.65 -5.00
C ASN A 25 -9.92 -2.62 -5.12
N PRO A 26 -9.05 -2.48 -4.10
CA PRO A 26 -7.76 -1.84 -4.28
C PRO A 26 -6.97 -2.56 -5.39
N THR A 27 -6.37 -1.80 -6.31
CA THR A 27 -5.81 -2.32 -7.55
C THR A 27 -4.29 -2.29 -7.60
N ASN A 28 -3.66 -1.29 -6.97
CA ASN A 28 -2.20 -1.15 -6.97
C ASN A 28 -1.74 -0.35 -5.74
N CYS A 29 -0.45 -0.44 -5.42
CA CYS A 29 0.19 0.41 -4.44
C CYS A 29 1.64 0.70 -4.80
N CYS A 30 2.16 1.84 -4.33
CA CYS A 30 3.56 2.18 -4.46
C CYS A 30 4.02 3.07 -3.31
N PHE A 31 5.31 2.98 -2.98
CA PHE A 31 5.94 3.94 -2.08
C PHE A 31 6.37 5.18 -2.86
N GLY A 32 6.21 6.36 -2.25
CA GLY A 32 6.62 7.64 -2.82
C GLY A 32 6.72 8.73 -1.76
N GLY A 33 6.61 9.99 -2.20
CA GLY A 33 6.78 11.16 -1.31
C GLY A 33 8.24 11.39 -0.89
N PRO A 34 8.51 12.48 -0.14
CA PRO A 34 9.83 12.72 0.44
C PRO A 34 10.26 11.54 1.31
N GLY A 35 11.47 11.01 1.09
CA GLY A 35 11.99 9.87 1.85
C GLY A 35 11.39 8.50 1.53
N ARG A 36 10.45 8.41 0.57
CA ARG A 36 9.79 7.15 0.16
C ARG A 36 9.07 6.42 1.30
N SER A 37 8.55 7.15 2.28
CA SER A 37 7.85 6.62 3.44
C SER A 37 6.33 6.70 3.34
N THR A 38 5.80 7.28 2.27
CA THR A 38 4.35 7.35 2.02
C THR A 38 3.93 6.21 1.10
N LEU A 39 2.94 5.42 1.52
CA LEU A 39 2.31 4.38 0.68
C LEU A 39 1.07 4.97 0.00
N TYR A 40 1.03 4.90 -1.32
CA TYR A 40 -0.13 5.26 -2.14
C TYR A 40 -0.90 4.02 -2.56
N VAL A 41 -2.23 4.11 -2.63
CA VAL A 41 -3.11 3.01 -3.04
C VAL A 41 -4.20 3.52 -3.98
N THR A 42 -4.43 2.82 -5.09
CA THR A 42 -5.53 3.08 -6.03
C THR A 42 -6.63 2.03 -5.91
N SER A 43 -7.84 2.36 -6.35
CA SER A 43 -8.98 1.42 -6.43
C SER A 43 -9.67 1.47 -7.78
N THR A 44 -10.49 0.46 -8.09
CA THR A 44 -11.31 0.45 -9.32
C THR A 44 -12.28 1.63 -9.40
N ASP A 45 -12.72 2.13 -8.25
CA ASP A 45 -13.72 3.19 -8.13
C ASP A 45 -13.10 4.60 -8.27
N GLY A 46 -11.80 4.68 -8.59
CA GLY A 46 -11.10 5.94 -8.83
C GLY A 46 -10.54 6.63 -7.58
N HIS A 47 -10.62 6.00 -6.40
CA HIS A 47 -9.98 6.56 -5.19
C HIS A 47 -8.46 6.53 -5.28
N PHE A 48 -7.83 7.55 -4.71
CA PHE A 48 -6.38 7.65 -4.49
C PHE A 48 -6.10 7.93 -3.01
N PHE A 49 -5.68 6.90 -2.28
CA PHE A 49 -5.38 6.98 -0.86
C PHE A 49 -3.88 7.13 -0.63
N LYS A 50 -3.53 7.69 0.54
CA LYS A 50 -2.17 7.71 1.05
C LYS A 50 -2.12 7.41 2.55
N ALA A 51 -1.03 6.79 3.00
CA ALA A 51 -0.72 6.60 4.40
C ALA A 51 0.77 6.81 4.65
N GLU A 52 1.12 7.46 5.76
CA GLU A 52 2.51 7.54 6.20
C GLU A 52 2.90 6.23 6.91
N THR A 53 4.14 5.80 6.70
CA THR A 53 4.67 4.55 7.25
C THR A 53 6.01 4.79 7.92
N ASP A 54 6.41 3.87 8.80
CA ASP A 54 7.75 3.79 9.39
C ASP A 54 8.74 3.01 8.51
N ARG A 55 8.37 2.75 7.25
CA ARG A 55 9.13 1.94 6.29
C ARG A 55 9.62 2.78 5.13
N VAL A 56 10.68 2.32 4.47
CA VAL A 56 11.25 2.98 3.30
C VAL A 56 11.04 2.09 2.08
N GLY A 57 10.34 2.64 1.09
CA GLY A 57 10.15 2.00 -0.19
C GLY A 57 11.47 1.83 -0.95
N TRP A 58 11.57 0.73 -1.67
CA TRP A 58 12.67 0.48 -2.60
C TRP A 58 12.43 1.22 -3.93
N ALA A 59 13.47 1.82 -4.48
CA ALA A 59 13.44 2.48 -5.79
C ALA A 59 14.10 1.57 -6.83
N ILE A 60 13.35 1.25 -7.89
CA ILE A 60 13.84 0.39 -8.99
C ILE A 60 14.83 1.15 -9.89
N TYR A 61 14.67 2.48 -9.98
CA TYR A 61 15.50 3.38 -10.77
C TYR A 61 15.86 4.61 -9.92
N PRO A 62 16.99 5.30 -10.22
CA PRO A 62 17.31 6.58 -9.59
C PRO A 62 16.25 7.65 -9.88
#